data_AF-A0A963XC58-F1
#
_entry.id   AF-A0A963XC58-F1
#
_cell.length_a   1.000
_cell.length_b   1.000
_cell.length_c   1.000
_cell.angle_alpha   90.00
_cell.angle_beta   90.00
_cell.angle_gamma   90.00
#
_symmetry.space_group_name_H-M   'P 1'
#
loop_
_entity.id
_entity.type
_entity.pdbx_description
1 polymer ?
#
loop_
_entity_poly.entity_id
_entity_poly.type
_entity_poly.pdbx_seq_one_letter_code
_entity_poly.pdbx_strand_id
1 'polypeptide(L)' 'MYEKVTHSIVVSVRPFYLDEQSAPDRNHFVWAYRVNIENRGDDTVQLLNRHWRITDKLGRLQEVKGPGVVGEQPV' A
#
# COMPACT_ATOMS: atom_id res chain seq x y z
N MET A 1 -0.68 10.94 -6.73
CA MET A 1 -0.38 10.67 -5.30
C MET A 1 -1.71 10.58 -4.59
N TYR A 2 -1.91 9.56 -3.78
CA TYR A 2 -3.16 9.35 -3.03
C TYR A 2 -2.88 9.59 -1.55
N GLU A 3 -3.81 10.21 -0.85
CA GLU A 3 -3.69 10.49 0.58
C GLU A 3 -5.03 10.27 1.28
N LYS A 4 -4.97 9.78 2.51
CA LYS A 4 -6.12 9.76 3.41
C LYS A 4 -5.67 10.01 4.85
N VAL A 5 -6.43 10.83 5.57
CA VAL A 5 -6.25 11.08 7.00
C VAL A 5 -7.33 10.35 7.78
N THR A 6 -6.97 9.69 8.87
CA THR A 6 -7.92 9.02 9.77
C THR A 6 -7.35 9.04 11.19
N HIS A 7 -8.07 9.63 12.15
CA HIS A 7 -7.59 9.80 13.54
C HIS A 7 -6.15 10.35 13.62
N SER A 8 -5.88 11.45 12.92
CA SER A 8 -4.55 12.08 12.84
C SER A 8 -3.42 11.24 12.22
N ILE A 9 -3.70 10.02 11.75
CA ILE A 9 -2.77 9.24 10.95
C ILE A 9 -2.96 9.57 9.47
N VAL A 10 -1.89 10.03 8.84
CA VAL A 10 -1.86 10.33 7.40
C VAL A 10 -1.21 9.18 6.67
N VAL A 11 -1.95 8.56 5.75
CA VAL A 11 -1.43 7.52 4.86
C VAL A 11 -1.35 8.09 3.45
N SER A 12 -0.13 8.22 2.94
CA SER A 12 0.18 8.68 1.59
C SER A 12 0.72 7.53 0.73
N VAL A 13 0.18 7.35 -0.47
CA VAL A 13 0.59 6.30 -1.41
C VAL A 13 0.96 6.89 -2.77
N ARG A 14 2.16 6.53 -3.24
CA ARG A 14 2.62 6.84 -4.60
C ARG A 14 2.87 5.52 -5.36
N PRO A 15 1.97 5.12 -6.28
CA PRO A 15 2.28 4.04 -7.20
C PRO A 15 3.19 4.53 -8.32
N PHE A 16 3.96 3.62 -8.89
CA PHE A 16 4.76 3.83 -10.09
C PHE A 16 4.90 2.52 -10.86
N TYR A 17 4.83 2.63 -12.18
CA TYR A 17 4.95 1.51 -13.09
C TYR A 17 6.42 1.12 -13.26
N LEU A 18 6.72 -0.18 -13.32
CA LEU A 18 8.06 -0.70 -13.54
C LEU A 18 8.17 -1.20 -14.97
N ASP A 19 8.56 -0.32 -15.89
CA ASP A 19 8.69 -0.62 -17.32
C ASP A 19 9.60 -1.83 -17.56
N GLU A 20 10.80 -1.85 -16.95
CA GLU A 20 11.81 -2.88 -17.13
C GLU A 20 11.39 -4.29 -16.67
N GLN A 21 10.41 -4.38 -15.76
CA GLN A 21 9.90 -5.65 -15.23
C GLN A 21 8.58 -6.07 -15.88
N SER A 22 8.05 -5.24 -16.77
CA SER A 22 6.76 -5.46 -17.40
C SER A 22 6.89 -5.95 -18.83
N ALA A 23 5.87 -6.68 -19.30
CA ALA A 23 5.71 -7.10 -20.69
C ALA A 23 4.26 -6.83 -21.14
N PRO A 24 3.94 -5.57 -21.54
CA PRO A 24 2.58 -5.18 -21.93
C PRO A 24 1.99 -6.03 -23.07
N ASP A 25 2.84 -6.43 -24.03
CA ASP A 25 2.52 -7.32 -25.14
C ASP A 25 2.03 -8.70 -24.66
N ARG A 26 2.47 -9.13 -23.47
CA ARG A 26 2.06 -10.38 -22.81
C ARG A 26 0.99 -10.17 -21.73
N ASN A 27 0.36 -8.99 -21.68
CA ASN A 27 -0.56 -8.60 -20.60
C ASN A 27 0.05 -8.71 -19.18
N HIS A 28 1.37 -8.54 -19.04
CA HIS A 28 2.05 -8.59 -17.75
C HIS A 28 2.50 -7.20 -17.33
N PHE A 29 1.96 -6.70 -16.22
CA PHE A 29 2.19 -5.34 -15.73
C PHE A 29 2.67 -5.37 -14.28
N VAL A 30 3.88 -4.88 -14.04
CA VAL A 30 4.47 -4.79 -12.70
C VAL A 30 4.39 -3.36 -12.20
N TRP A 31 3.82 -3.20 -11.01
CA TRP A 31 3.69 -1.91 -10.33
C TRP A 31 4.36 -1.99 -8.97
N ALA A 32 5.05 -0.92 -8.60
CA ALA A 32 5.53 -0.70 -7.26
C ALA A 32 4.80 0.47 -6.62
N TYR A 33 4.88 0.55 -5.30
CA TYR A 33 4.26 1.63 -4.54
C TYR A 33 5.13 2.03 -3.36
N ARG A 34 5.09 3.31 -3.02
CA ARG A 34 5.65 3.84 -1.78
C ARG A 34 4.52 4.27 -0.87
N VAL A 35 4.44 3.66 0.31
CA VAL A 35 3.51 4.06 1.38
C VAL A 35 4.30 4.88 2.40
N ASN A 36 3.77 6.04 2.76
CA ASN A 36 4.22 6.83 3.90
C ASN A 36 3.08 6.88 4.93
N ILE A 37 3.38 6.55 6.18
CA ILE A 37 2.44 6.61 7.29
C ILE A 37 3.02 7.58 8.31
N GLU A 38 2.29 8.66 8.56
CA GLU A 38 2.72 9.74 9.44
C GLU A 38 1.71 9.88 10.58
N ASN A 39 2.18 9.77 11.82
CA ASN A 39 1.38 10.08 13.01
C ASN A 39 1.46 11.57 13.29
N ARG A 40 0.35 12.31 13.11
CA ARG A 40 0.21 13.73 13.47
C ARG A 40 -0.60 13.94 14.76
N GLY A 41 -0.89 12.86 15.48
CA GLY A 41 -1.53 12.91 16.79
C GLY A 41 -0.51 13.06 17.92
N ASP A 42 -1.02 13.33 19.12
CA ASP A 42 -0.21 13.43 20.33
C ASP A 42 0.04 12.06 21.00
N ASP A 43 -0.77 11.05 20.65
CA ASP A 43 -0.66 9.69 21.17
C ASP A 43 0.31 8.86 20.34
N THR A 44 1.14 8.07 21.03
CA THR A 44 1.93 7.00 20.41
C THR A 44 1.00 5.90 19.89
N VAL A 45 1.14 5.52 18.62
CA VAL A 45 0.39 4.43 18.00
C VAL A 45 1.34 3.35 17.50
N GLN A 46 0.83 2.16 17.19
CA GLN A 46 1.62 1.10 16.57
C GLN A 46 0.88 0.51 15.38
N LEU A 47 1.59 0.28 14.28
CA LEU A 47 1.05 -0.44 13.14
C LEU A 47 1.07 -1.95 13.44
N LEU A 48 -0.12 -2.52 13.68
CA LEU A 48 -0.24 -3.94 14.01
C LEU A 48 -0.40 -4.83 12.78
N ASN A 49 -1.28 -4.46 11.85
CA ASN A 49 -1.69 -5.30 10.73
C ASN A 49 -1.93 -4.48 9.47
N ARG A 50 -1.81 -5.12 8.31
CA ARG A 50 -2.19 -4.56 7.01
C ARG A 50 -3.23 -5.44 6.33
N HIS A 51 -4.09 -4.80 5.54
CA HIS A 51 -5.05 -5.46 4.66
C HIS A 51 -5.09 -4.74 3.32
N TRP A 52 -4.65 -5.42 2.26
CA TRP A 52 -4.76 -4.95 0.88
C TRP A 52 -5.93 -5.63 0.18
N ARG A 53 -6.70 -4.83 -0.55
CA ARG A 53 -7.72 -5.26 -1.49
C ARG A 53 -7.31 -4.75 -2.87
N ILE A 54 -6.88 -5.65 -3.73
CA ILE A 54 -6.31 -5.36 -5.04
C ILE A 54 -7.31 -5.83 -6.09
N THR A 55 -7.79 -4.93 -6.93
CA THR A 55 -8.77 -5.25 -7.97
C THR A 55 -8.14 -5.09 -9.34
N ASP A 56 -8.21 -6.13 -10.16
CA ASP A 56 -7.71 -6.09 -11.55
C ASP A 56 -8.73 -5.42 -12.50
N LYS A 57 -8.34 -5.25 -13.77
CA LYS A 57 -9.20 -4.62 -14.81
C LYS A 57 -10.48 -5.41 -15.12
N LEU A 58 -10.55 -6.69 -14.74
CA LEU A 58 -11.71 -7.56 -14.93
C LEU A 58 -12.60 -7.61 -13.68
N GLY A 59 -12.27 -6.81 -12.66
CA GLY A 59 -13.01 -6.75 -11.40
C GLY A 59 -12.66 -7.87 -10.42
N ARG A 60 -11.63 -8.67 -10.68
CA ARG A 60 -11.24 -9.76 -9.77
C ARG A 60 -10.54 -9.16 -8.56
N LEU A 61 -10.98 -9.57 -7.38
CA LEU A 61 -10.42 -9.12 -6.10
C LEU A 61 -9.39 -10.13 -5.59
N GLN A 62 -8.21 -9.63 -5.27
CA GLN A 62 -7.20 -10.32 -4.47
C GLN A 62 -7.07 -9.62 -3.11
N GLU A 63 -7.12 -10.40 -2.04
CA GLU A 63 -6.89 -9.88 -0.69
C GLU A 63 -5.55 -10.37 -0.16
N VAL A 64 -4.79 -9.46 0.45
CA VAL A 64 -3.55 -9.78 1.17
C VAL A 64 -3.67 -9.23 2.58
N LYS A 65 -3.59 -10.12 3.58
CA LYS A 65 -3.68 -9.77 5.00
C LYS A 65 -2.43 -10.28 5.71
N GLY A 66 -1.97 -9.53 6.71
CA GLY A 66 -0.86 -9.99 7.53
C GLY A 66 -0.40 -8.98 8.58
N PRO A 67 0.43 -9.43 9.52
CA PRO A 67 0.98 -8.57 10.56
C PRO A 67 1.98 -7.58 9.98
N GLY A 68 1.98 -6.37 10.53
CA GLY A 68 2.96 -5.34 10.26
C GLY A 68 3.05 -4.90 8.81
N VAL A 69 4.18 -4.29 8.47
CA VAL A 69 4.61 -3.93 7.12
C VAL A 69 6.07 -4.38 6.96
N VAL A 70 6.40 -5.00 5.83
CA VAL A 70 7.77 -5.47 5.52
C VAL A 70 8.45 -6.33 6.61
N GLY A 71 7.68 -6.96 7.51
CA GLY A 71 8.20 -7.77 8.62
C GLY A 71 8.21 -7.05 9.98
N GLU A 72 7.90 -5.75 10.00
CA GLU A 72 8.01 -4.88 11.17
C GLU A 72 6.65 -4.34 11.62
N GLN A 73 6.53 -4.00 12.91
CA GLN A 73 5.37 -3.31 13.50
C GLN A 73 5.82 -1.96 14.09
N PRO A 74 6.02 -0.94 13.24
CA PRO A 74 6.56 0.35 13.67
C PRO A 74 5.63 1.07 14.65
N VAL A 75 6.25 1.84 15.54
CA VAL A 75 5.63 2.73 16.54
C VAL A 75 5.84 4.17 16.11
#